data_AF-A0AAI9WME4-F1
#
_entry.id   AF-A0AAI9WME4-F1
#
_cell.length_a   1.000
_cell.length_b   1.000
_cell.length_c   1.000
_cell.angle_alpha   90.00
_cell.angle_beta   90.00
_cell.angle_gamma   90.00
#
_symmetry.space_group_name_H-M   'P 1'
#
loop_
_entity.id
_entity.type
_entity.pdbx_description
1 polymer ?
#
loop_
_entity_poly.entity_id
_entity_poly.type
_entity_poly.pdbx_seq_one_letter_code
_entity_poly.pdbx_strand_id
1 'polypeptide(L)'
;MVRNRRHIHKRPEEGWTEFETTAYIVNALRQYSCEVLVGKAVINPDFVMGRDPKLVEEAIERARNRGVDAALLEEMGGFTGCVAIFRTGRPGPVTALRFDIDCVCVQETDDPAHEANAGGYASERPGLMHACGHDGHTAVGLGIAHWVNDHLDELKGTIKLIFQPAEEGTRGASPLAESGIVDDVDNFVSSHIGTNCRLGEIGICFRGFLATTKIDIHFEGTPAHAGSNPEKGRSALLAACSSATMLAGIPRSSEGDTRISIGRLVAGSGRNVVPAHAVMQIETRGSTEAVNNYMVEYAKRIVEGNAHSYDVKVTFEKVGEATTLVADEKLTEDLTDIAKRIPFIHSVDRYDDVKGSEDCTMIGRKVRSHGGRMGFFMFGCNQNGHHRGDFSIQDEESLPEGFEMFAQFLMKENGREA
;
A
#
# COMPACT_ATOMS: atom_id res chain seq x y z
N MET A 1 -4.52 19.19 9.61
CA MET A 1 -3.69 18.16 8.96
C MET A 1 -2.41 17.87 9.75
N VAL A 2 -1.51 18.84 9.97
CA VAL A 2 -0.23 18.66 10.72
C VAL A 2 -0.36 17.87 12.02
N ARG A 3 -1.30 18.25 12.90
CA ARG A 3 -1.56 17.53 14.16
C ARG A 3 -1.86 16.03 13.93
N ASN A 4 -2.65 15.71 12.91
CA ASN A 4 -3.00 14.32 12.58
C ASN A 4 -1.77 13.58 12.08
N ARG A 5 -1.00 14.18 11.17
CA ARG A 5 0.23 13.55 10.64
C ARG A 5 1.17 13.20 11.77
N ARG A 6 1.55 14.18 12.60
CA ARG A 6 2.49 13.97 13.71
C ARG A 6 2.00 12.96 14.75
N HIS A 7 0.69 12.88 14.99
CA HIS A 7 0.11 11.86 15.86
C HIS A 7 0.34 10.45 15.30
N ILE A 8 0.06 10.25 14.01
CA ILE A 8 0.18 8.97 13.32
C ILE A 8 1.67 8.60 13.14
N HIS A 9 2.50 9.56 12.73
CA HIS A 9 3.95 9.38 12.55
C HIS A 9 4.63 8.81 13.78
N LYS A 10 4.21 9.29 14.96
CA LYS A 10 4.76 8.86 16.25
C LYS A 10 4.46 7.40 16.59
N ARG A 11 3.42 6.82 15.99
CA ARG A 11 2.93 5.46 16.27
C ARG A 11 2.72 4.66 14.98
N PRO A 12 3.79 4.41 14.23
CA PRO A 12 3.69 3.72 12.95
C PRO A 12 3.30 2.24 13.16
N GLU A 13 2.46 1.72 12.27
CA GLU A 13 1.97 0.35 12.33
C GLU A 13 2.12 -0.31 10.96
N GLU A 14 2.75 -1.48 10.90
CA GLU A 14 2.97 -2.19 9.64
C GLU A 14 1.65 -2.77 9.09
N GLY A 15 1.64 -3.08 7.79
CA GLY A 15 0.45 -3.59 7.11
C GLY A 15 -0.28 -4.72 7.84
N TRP A 16 -1.60 -4.58 7.97
CA TRP A 16 -2.53 -5.43 8.74
C TRP A 16 -2.48 -5.28 10.28
N THR A 17 -1.61 -4.43 10.83
CA THR A 17 -1.47 -4.21 12.28
C THR A 17 -1.92 -2.82 12.74
N GLU A 18 -2.51 -2.03 11.85
CA GLU A 18 -2.86 -0.61 11.99
C GLU A 18 -4.10 -0.33 12.85
N PHE A 19 -4.25 -1.03 13.99
CA PHE A 19 -5.43 -0.92 14.85
C PHE A 19 -5.52 0.41 15.61
N GLU A 20 -4.38 0.97 16.07
CA GLU A 20 -4.38 2.29 16.72
C GLU A 20 -4.67 3.40 15.68
N THR A 21 -4.05 3.32 14.50
CA THR A 21 -4.25 4.27 13.40
C THR A 21 -5.68 4.19 12.86
N THR A 22 -6.21 2.99 12.61
CA THR A 22 -7.61 2.82 12.19
C THR A 22 -8.57 3.38 13.24
N ALA A 23 -8.31 3.12 14.53
CA ALA A 23 -9.15 3.67 15.60
C ALA A 23 -9.09 5.20 15.66
N TYR A 24 -7.91 5.79 15.49
CA TYR A 24 -7.74 7.25 15.43
C TYR A 24 -8.55 7.86 14.29
N ILE A 25 -8.47 7.28 13.09
CA ILE A 25 -9.20 7.72 11.90
C ILE A 25 -10.71 7.59 12.11
N VAL A 26 -11.20 6.42 12.56
CA VAL A 26 -12.63 6.16 12.78
C VAL A 26 -13.22 7.13 13.80
N ASN A 27 -12.51 7.38 14.90
CA ASN A 27 -12.96 8.31 15.93
C ASN A 27 -13.02 9.76 15.44
N ALA A 28 -12.14 10.16 14.53
CA ALA A 28 -12.21 11.47 13.89
C ALA A 28 -13.40 11.55 12.91
N LEU A 29 -13.61 10.52 12.10
CA LEU A 29 -14.67 10.49 11.08
C LEU A 29 -16.08 10.42 11.70
N ARG A 30 -16.25 9.68 12.80
CA ARG A 30 -17.54 9.56 13.52
C ARG A 30 -18.04 10.85 14.17
N GLN A 31 -17.23 11.92 14.15
CA GLN A 31 -17.67 13.25 14.57
C GLN A 31 -18.46 13.98 13.47
N TYR A 32 -18.43 13.48 12.24
CA TYR A 32 -19.08 14.08 11.07
C TYR A 32 -20.38 13.37 10.71
N SER A 33 -21.14 13.99 9.81
CA SER A 33 -22.40 13.42 9.30
C SER A 33 -22.17 12.40 8.18
N CYS A 34 -21.29 11.42 8.41
CA CYS A 34 -21.01 10.33 7.48
C CYS A 34 -21.23 8.95 8.12
N GLU A 35 -21.47 7.96 7.26
CA GLU A 35 -21.40 6.56 7.66
C GLU A 35 -19.93 6.12 7.66
N VAL A 36 -19.48 5.45 8.70
CA VAL A 36 -18.11 4.92 8.79
C VAL A 36 -18.18 3.40 8.89
N LEU A 37 -17.64 2.73 7.86
CA LEU A 37 -17.57 1.27 7.78
C LEU A 37 -16.15 0.79 8.07
N VAL A 38 -16.03 -0.31 8.81
CA VAL A 38 -14.74 -0.92 9.20
C VAL A 38 -14.78 -2.44 9.05
N GLY A 39 -13.62 -3.08 9.18
CA GLY A 39 -13.53 -4.52 9.27
C GLY A 39 -14.03 -5.23 8.01
N LYS A 40 -14.78 -6.31 8.20
CA LYS A 40 -15.33 -7.12 7.09
C LYS A 40 -16.36 -6.40 6.22
N ALA A 41 -16.86 -5.23 6.65
CA ALA A 41 -17.74 -4.42 5.82
C ALA A 41 -17.01 -3.78 4.63
N VAL A 42 -15.68 -3.65 4.72
CA VAL A 42 -14.86 -3.01 3.68
C VAL A 42 -13.66 -3.86 3.25
N ILE A 43 -13.41 -5.00 3.91
CA ILE A 43 -12.34 -5.95 3.60
C ILE A 43 -12.95 -7.33 3.36
N ASN A 44 -12.77 -7.87 2.16
CA ASN A 44 -13.12 -9.26 1.85
C ASN A 44 -12.01 -10.22 2.33
N PRO A 45 -12.26 -11.07 3.34
CA PRO A 45 -11.23 -11.95 3.89
C PRO A 45 -10.63 -12.96 2.91
N ASP A 46 -11.37 -13.36 1.87
CA ASP A 46 -10.93 -14.37 0.90
C ASP A 46 -9.80 -13.87 -0.01
N PHE A 47 -9.59 -12.55 -0.05
CA PHE A 47 -8.59 -11.87 -0.87
C PHE A 47 -7.45 -11.26 -0.04
N VAL A 48 -7.43 -11.51 1.28
CA VAL A 48 -6.37 -11.03 2.17
C VAL A 48 -5.11 -11.87 1.96
N MET A 49 -4.00 -11.19 1.67
CA MET A 49 -2.70 -11.80 1.40
C MET A 49 -1.65 -11.33 2.40
N GLY A 50 -0.66 -12.18 2.67
CA GLY A 50 0.54 -11.82 3.44
C GLY A 50 0.25 -11.29 4.84
N ARG A 51 -0.81 -11.80 5.49
CA ARG A 51 -1.25 -11.41 6.84
C ARG A 51 -0.81 -12.45 7.86
N ASP A 52 -0.05 -12.04 8.87
CA ASP A 52 0.38 -12.91 9.97
C ASP A 52 -0.63 -12.83 11.14
N PRO A 53 -1.32 -13.95 11.49
CA PRO A 53 -2.28 -13.96 12.59
C PRO A 53 -1.67 -13.59 13.96
N LYS A 54 -0.41 -13.95 14.21
CA LYS A 54 0.27 -13.69 15.48
C LYS A 54 0.57 -12.20 15.64
N LEU A 55 1.08 -11.56 14.58
CA LEU A 55 1.30 -10.10 14.58
C LEU A 55 0.00 -9.34 14.77
N VAL A 56 -1.10 -9.83 14.18
CA VAL A 56 -2.42 -9.21 14.36
C VAL A 56 -2.92 -9.35 15.80
N GLU A 57 -2.80 -10.53 16.42
CA GLU A 57 -3.19 -10.72 17.82
C GLU A 57 -2.40 -9.80 18.75
N GLU A 58 -1.08 -9.73 18.57
CA GLU A 58 -0.20 -8.84 19.33
C GLU A 58 -0.56 -7.35 19.11
N ALA A 59 -0.93 -6.98 17.88
CA ALA A 59 -1.35 -5.63 17.54
C ALA A 59 -2.70 -5.23 18.16
N ILE A 60 -3.66 -6.14 18.22
CA ILE A 60 -4.95 -5.93 18.91
C ILE A 60 -4.71 -5.77 20.42
N GLU A 61 -3.85 -6.59 21.02
CA GLU A 61 -3.52 -6.46 22.43
C GLU A 61 -2.83 -5.13 22.73
N ARG A 62 -1.86 -4.74 21.89
CA ARG A 62 -1.21 -3.42 21.96
C ARG A 62 -2.23 -2.28 21.89
N ALA A 63 -3.14 -2.31 20.92
CA ALA A 63 -4.18 -1.29 20.76
C ALA A 63 -5.10 -1.21 22.00
N ARG A 64 -5.51 -2.36 22.54
CA ARG A 64 -6.30 -2.44 23.78
C ARG A 64 -5.55 -1.82 24.97
N ASN A 65 -4.28 -2.16 25.14
CA ASN A 65 -3.43 -1.61 26.22
C ASN A 65 -3.20 -0.10 26.08
N ARG A 66 -3.38 0.45 24.87
CA ARG A 66 -3.31 1.89 24.57
C ARG A 66 -4.66 2.60 24.67
N GLY A 67 -5.72 1.90 25.07
CA GLY A 67 -7.03 2.50 25.33
C GLY A 67 -7.90 2.64 24.09
N VAL A 68 -7.63 1.90 23.01
CA VAL A 68 -8.59 1.76 21.92
C VAL A 68 -9.85 1.08 22.45
N ASP A 69 -11.02 1.65 22.13
CA ASP A 69 -12.31 1.17 22.58
C ASP A 69 -12.55 -0.30 22.19
N ALA A 70 -13.04 -1.09 23.14
CA ALA A 70 -13.22 -2.53 22.94
C ALA A 70 -14.32 -2.86 21.92
N ALA A 71 -15.39 -2.06 21.87
CA ALA A 71 -16.46 -2.27 20.90
C ALA A 71 -15.97 -1.94 19.48
N LEU A 72 -15.13 -0.92 19.32
CA LEU A 72 -14.50 -0.63 18.04
C LEU A 72 -13.54 -1.75 17.58
N LEU A 73 -12.76 -2.34 18.48
CA LEU A 73 -11.91 -3.50 18.15
C LEU A 73 -12.73 -4.73 17.74
N GLU A 74 -13.87 -4.96 18.38
CA GLU A 74 -14.81 -6.01 18.01
C GLU A 74 -15.43 -5.76 16.63
N GLU A 75 -15.82 -4.51 16.35
CA GLU A 75 -16.36 -4.07 15.06
C GLU A 75 -15.35 -4.24 13.91
N MET A 76 -14.07 -3.92 14.16
CA MET A 76 -12.98 -4.18 13.22
C MET A 76 -12.82 -5.68 12.91
N GLY A 77 -13.17 -6.57 13.85
CA GLY A 77 -13.18 -8.02 13.64
C GLY A 77 -11.82 -8.59 13.22
N GLY A 78 -10.73 -7.95 13.64
CA GLY A 78 -9.36 -8.32 13.28
C GLY A 78 -8.87 -7.80 11.92
N PHE A 79 -9.59 -6.86 11.30
CA PHE A 79 -9.18 -6.20 10.05
C PHE A 79 -9.14 -4.68 10.25
N THR A 80 -8.09 -4.07 9.72
CA THR A 80 -7.80 -2.64 9.81
C THR A 80 -8.27 -1.89 8.55
N GLY A 81 -8.22 -0.56 8.59
CA GLY A 81 -8.77 0.29 7.55
C GLY A 81 -10.25 0.61 7.74
N CYS A 82 -10.71 1.65 7.04
CA CYS A 82 -12.09 2.10 7.09
C CYS A 82 -12.50 2.87 5.84
N VAL A 83 -13.81 2.98 5.60
CA VAL A 83 -14.38 3.84 4.57
C VAL A 83 -15.42 4.77 5.18
N ALA A 84 -15.25 6.08 4.99
CA ALA A 84 -16.28 7.07 5.29
C ALA A 84 -17.13 7.37 4.05
N ILE A 85 -18.45 7.38 4.21
CA ILE A 85 -19.41 7.61 3.13
C ILE A 85 -20.27 8.83 3.48
N PHE A 86 -20.08 9.90 2.71
CA PHE A 86 -20.87 11.12 2.78
C PHE A 86 -21.93 11.08 1.69
N ARG A 87 -23.20 10.97 2.09
CA ARG A 87 -24.34 11.03 1.17
C ARG A 87 -24.97 12.40 1.22
N THR A 88 -24.95 13.10 0.10
CA THR A 88 -25.53 14.45 0.01
C THR A 88 -27.06 14.43 -0.04
N GLY A 89 -27.66 13.27 -0.36
CA GLY A 89 -29.09 13.12 -0.65
C GLY A 89 -29.52 13.71 -1.99
N ARG A 90 -28.57 14.23 -2.79
CA ARG A 90 -28.82 14.83 -4.10
C ARG A 90 -28.27 13.93 -5.21
N PRO A 91 -28.97 13.79 -6.35
CA PRO A 91 -28.45 13.05 -7.49
C PRO A 91 -27.10 13.60 -7.96
N GLY A 92 -26.17 12.71 -8.28
CA GLY A 92 -24.81 13.05 -8.67
C GLY A 92 -23.90 11.82 -8.68
N PRO A 93 -22.62 11.98 -9.04
CA PRO A 93 -21.69 10.86 -9.14
C PRO A 93 -21.29 10.32 -7.76
N VAL A 94 -20.84 9.07 -7.74
CA VAL A 94 -20.12 8.48 -6.62
C VAL A 94 -18.62 8.67 -6.86
N THR A 95 -18.00 9.50 -6.03
CA THR A 95 -16.56 9.78 -6.11
C THR A 95 -15.84 9.19 -4.90
N ALA A 96 -14.82 8.38 -5.14
CA ALA A 96 -13.98 7.76 -4.12
C ALA A 96 -12.55 8.31 -4.15
N LEU A 97 -12.04 8.69 -2.98
CA LEU A 97 -10.67 9.15 -2.77
C LEU A 97 -9.94 8.17 -1.84
N ARG A 98 -8.70 7.79 -2.15
CA ARG A 98 -7.92 6.80 -1.38
C ARG A 98 -6.72 7.43 -0.66
N PHE A 99 -6.51 6.97 0.57
CA PHE A 99 -5.38 7.28 1.44
C PHE A 99 -4.95 5.96 2.11
N ASP A 100 -3.72 5.52 1.93
CA ASP A 100 -3.14 4.39 2.67
C ASP A 100 -2.71 4.82 4.08
N ILE A 101 -2.55 3.85 4.98
CA ILE A 101 -2.37 4.12 6.42
C ILE A 101 -1.21 3.37 7.09
N ASP A 102 -0.60 2.38 6.42
CA ASP A 102 0.46 1.56 7.01
C ASP A 102 1.84 2.21 6.95
N CYS A 103 2.77 1.67 7.72
CA CYS A 103 4.17 2.09 7.71
C CYS A 103 5.09 1.01 7.12
N VAL A 104 6.38 1.33 7.00
CA VAL A 104 7.43 0.38 6.63
C VAL A 104 8.25 -0.07 7.83
N CYS A 105 8.85 -1.26 7.71
CA CYS A 105 9.81 -1.82 8.67
C CYS A 105 11.21 -1.24 8.47
N VAL A 106 11.34 0.07 8.68
CA VAL A 106 12.59 0.83 8.61
C VAL A 106 12.80 1.57 9.92
N GLN A 107 14.04 1.54 10.43
CA GLN A 107 14.42 2.30 11.60
C GLN A 107 14.54 3.79 11.23
N GLU A 108 13.75 4.63 11.90
CA GLU A 108 13.88 6.09 11.84
C GLU A 108 15.22 6.54 12.42
N THR A 109 15.81 7.55 11.79
CA THR A 109 17.10 8.13 12.21
C THR A 109 17.01 8.79 13.59
N ASP A 110 18.11 8.75 14.34
CA ASP A 110 18.27 9.45 15.62
C ASP A 110 18.92 10.84 15.47
N ASP A 111 19.16 11.30 14.24
CA ASP A 111 19.72 12.63 13.96
C ASP A 111 18.81 13.73 14.55
N PRO A 112 19.29 14.55 15.50
CA PRO A 112 18.52 15.64 16.09
C PRO A 112 18.04 16.70 15.09
N ALA A 113 18.68 16.80 13.92
CA ALA A 113 18.28 17.71 12.85
C ALA A 113 17.12 17.17 11.99
N HIS A 114 16.82 15.87 12.08
CA HIS A 114 15.68 15.28 11.40
C HIS A 114 14.37 15.89 11.94
N GLU A 115 13.44 16.22 11.04
CA GLU A 115 12.24 17.01 11.38
C GLU A 115 11.41 16.42 12.54
N ALA A 116 11.31 15.09 12.59
CA ALA A 116 10.52 14.38 13.57
C ALA A 116 11.20 14.35 14.95
N ASN A 117 12.53 14.26 14.99
CA ASN A 117 13.30 14.41 16.23
C ASN A 117 13.22 15.85 16.74
N ALA A 118 13.50 16.83 15.88
CA ALA A 118 13.44 18.26 16.22
C ALA A 118 12.02 18.70 16.65
N GLY A 119 10.98 18.12 16.03
CA GLY A 119 9.58 18.39 16.32
C GLY A 119 8.98 17.57 17.45
N GLY A 120 9.72 16.60 18.03
CA GLY A 120 9.26 15.77 19.14
C GLY A 120 8.18 14.75 18.78
N TYR A 121 8.13 14.31 17.52
CA TYR A 121 7.13 13.36 17.00
C TYR A 121 7.73 12.14 16.28
N ALA A 122 9.04 11.92 16.40
CA ALA A 122 9.69 10.69 15.93
C ALA A 122 9.02 9.43 16.49
N SER A 123 9.09 8.35 15.72
CA SER A 123 8.51 7.05 16.03
C SER A 123 8.88 6.57 17.43
N GLU A 124 7.86 6.22 18.20
CA GLU A 124 8.02 5.55 19.50
C GLU A 124 8.22 4.03 19.35
N ARG A 125 8.28 3.52 18.10
CA ARG A 125 8.31 2.09 17.79
C ARG A 125 9.60 1.74 17.03
N PRO A 126 10.61 1.16 17.71
CA PRO A 126 11.87 0.78 17.08
C PRO A 126 11.64 -0.11 15.85
N GLY A 127 12.37 0.18 14.77
CA GLY A 127 12.29 -0.53 13.50
C GLY A 127 11.09 -0.21 12.62
N LEU A 128 10.19 0.70 13.03
CA LEU A 128 9.02 1.12 12.26
C LEU A 128 9.02 2.64 12.04
N MET A 129 8.71 3.08 10.82
CA MET A 129 8.63 4.49 10.42
C MET A 129 7.66 4.66 9.25
N HIS A 130 6.92 5.78 9.20
CA HIS A 130 6.20 6.19 7.99
C HIS A 130 7.15 6.77 6.92
N ALA A 131 8.12 5.97 6.46
CA ALA A 131 9.13 6.39 5.48
C ALA A 131 8.65 6.36 4.01
N CYS A 132 7.34 6.18 3.81
CA CYS A 132 6.67 6.28 2.51
C CYS A 132 5.63 7.42 2.48
N GLY A 133 5.35 8.06 3.62
CA GLY A 133 4.48 9.22 3.74
C GLY A 133 2.98 8.96 3.92
N HIS A 134 2.59 7.72 4.27
CA HIS A 134 1.19 7.33 4.47
C HIS A 134 0.54 8.05 5.67
N ASP A 135 1.34 8.49 6.65
CA ASP A 135 0.90 9.43 7.69
C ASP A 135 0.43 10.77 7.09
N GLY A 136 1.15 11.25 6.08
CA GLY A 136 0.81 12.43 5.28
C GLY A 136 -0.46 12.22 4.47
N HIS A 137 -0.57 11.08 3.77
CA HIS A 137 -1.79 10.72 3.02
C HIS A 137 -3.01 10.67 3.94
N THR A 138 -2.91 9.96 5.08
CA THR A 138 -3.97 9.89 6.08
C THR A 138 -4.34 11.27 6.63
N ALA A 139 -3.34 12.12 6.90
CA ALA A 139 -3.59 13.47 7.40
C ALA A 139 -4.33 14.35 6.39
N VAL A 140 -4.01 14.24 5.10
CA VAL A 140 -4.75 14.89 3.99
C VAL A 140 -6.16 14.32 3.92
N GLY A 141 -6.34 13.00 3.97
CA GLY A 141 -7.66 12.36 3.93
C GLY A 141 -8.58 12.80 5.06
N LEU A 142 -8.06 12.91 6.29
CA LEU A 142 -8.82 13.47 7.43
C LEU A 142 -9.13 14.97 7.24
N GLY A 143 -8.25 15.71 6.56
CA GLY A 143 -8.52 17.10 6.16
C GLY A 143 -9.66 17.20 5.15
N ILE A 144 -9.66 16.33 4.14
CA ILE A 144 -10.73 16.25 3.14
C ILE A 144 -12.05 15.82 3.79
N ALA A 145 -12.04 14.87 4.73
CA ALA A 145 -13.25 14.48 5.46
C ALA A 145 -13.90 15.66 6.19
N HIS A 146 -13.08 16.49 6.84
CA HIS A 146 -13.56 17.71 7.49
C HIS A 146 -14.12 18.71 6.47
N TRP A 147 -13.40 18.95 5.38
CA TRP A 147 -13.83 19.86 4.33
C TRP A 147 -15.15 19.42 3.66
N VAL A 148 -15.32 18.12 3.37
CA VAL A 148 -16.57 17.57 2.81
C VAL A 148 -17.73 17.75 3.78
N ASN A 149 -17.50 17.58 5.08
CA ASN A 149 -18.53 17.81 6.09
C ASN A 149 -18.98 19.28 6.11
N ASP A 150 -18.03 20.22 6.03
CA ASP A 150 -18.31 21.67 6.05
C ASP A 150 -19.00 22.18 4.78
N HIS A 151 -18.79 21.52 3.64
CA HIS A 151 -19.33 21.92 2.33
C HIS A 151 -20.41 20.95 1.84
N LEU A 152 -20.98 20.12 2.73
CA LEU A 152 -21.86 19.03 2.32
C LEU A 152 -23.06 19.54 1.51
N ASP A 153 -23.60 20.71 1.86
CA ASP A 153 -24.69 21.40 1.19
C ASP A 153 -24.33 21.96 -0.18
N GLU A 154 -23.05 22.24 -0.45
CA GLU A 154 -22.51 22.67 -1.75
C GLU A 154 -22.25 21.49 -2.70
N LEU A 155 -22.28 20.25 -2.18
CA LEU A 155 -21.97 19.03 -2.93
C LEU A 155 -23.22 18.23 -3.33
N LYS A 156 -23.08 17.39 -4.36
CA LYS A 156 -24.07 16.43 -4.90
C LYS A 156 -23.48 15.02 -5.03
N GLY A 157 -24.33 14.00 -5.12
CA GLY A 157 -23.90 12.61 -5.22
C GLY A 157 -23.43 12.02 -3.89
N THR A 158 -22.45 11.11 -3.97
CA THR A 158 -21.85 10.43 -2.82
C THR A 158 -20.34 10.57 -2.85
N ILE A 159 -19.73 10.87 -1.70
CA ILE A 159 -18.27 10.91 -1.56
C ILE A 159 -17.85 9.77 -0.64
N LYS A 160 -16.90 8.94 -1.08
CA LYS A 160 -16.30 7.86 -0.31
C LYS A 160 -14.83 8.19 -0.04
N LEU A 161 -14.42 8.17 1.23
CA LEU A 161 -13.02 8.34 1.62
C LEU A 161 -12.51 7.01 2.14
N ILE A 162 -11.56 6.43 1.41
CA ILE A 162 -11.03 5.10 1.65
C ILE A 162 -9.70 5.23 2.38
N PHE A 163 -9.63 4.71 3.60
CA PHE A 163 -8.41 4.60 4.40
C PHE A 163 -7.94 3.15 4.36
N GLN A 164 -7.01 2.86 3.44
CA GLN A 164 -6.60 1.52 3.05
C GLN A 164 -5.43 1.02 3.92
N PRO A 165 -5.49 -0.20 4.49
CA PRO A 165 -4.35 -0.81 5.16
C PRO A 165 -3.36 -1.42 4.17
N ALA A 166 -2.20 -1.84 4.66
CA ALA A 166 -1.29 -2.79 4.02
C ALA A 166 -0.89 -2.52 2.55
N GLU A 167 -0.63 -1.26 2.18
CA GLU A 167 -0.18 -0.87 0.83
C GLU A 167 1.23 -1.39 0.53
N GLU A 168 2.17 -1.36 1.49
CA GLU A 168 3.61 -1.56 1.24
C GLU A 168 3.96 -2.94 0.66
N GLY A 169 3.14 -3.93 1.02
CA GLY A 169 3.22 -5.29 0.50
C GLY A 169 2.34 -5.52 -0.73
N THR A 170 1.67 -4.51 -1.24
CA THR A 170 0.58 -4.58 -2.21
C THR A 170 -0.51 -5.56 -1.78
N ARG A 171 -1.04 -5.40 -0.56
CA ARG A 171 -1.88 -6.42 0.12
C ARG A 171 -3.30 -5.93 0.40
N GLY A 172 -3.50 -4.64 0.62
CA GLY A 172 -4.76 -4.11 1.13
C GLY A 172 -5.79 -3.76 0.07
N ALA A 173 -5.35 -3.39 -1.13
CA ALA A 173 -6.28 -2.95 -2.17
C ALA A 173 -7.13 -4.08 -2.75
N SER A 174 -6.58 -5.28 -2.96
CA SER A 174 -7.34 -6.42 -3.49
C SER A 174 -8.55 -6.79 -2.62
N PRO A 175 -8.42 -7.03 -1.29
CA PRO A 175 -9.57 -7.35 -0.47
C PRO A 175 -10.55 -6.19 -0.30
N LEU A 176 -10.07 -4.94 -0.43
CA LEU A 176 -10.96 -3.78 -0.44
C LEU A 176 -11.79 -3.71 -1.73
N ALA A 177 -11.15 -3.90 -2.88
CA ALA A 177 -11.79 -3.94 -4.18
C ALA A 177 -12.86 -5.06 -4.25
N GLU A 178 -12.57 -6.22 -3.66
CA GLU A 178 -13.47 -7.38 -3.67
C GLU A 178 -14.51 -7.39 -2.54
N SER A 179 -14.59 -6.33 -1.73
CA SER A 179 -15.65 -6.18 -0.71
C SER A 179 -16.98 -5.69 -1.27
N GLY A 180 -16.97 -5.16 -2.51
CA GLY A 180 -18.11 -4.50 -3.15
C GLY A 180 -18.25 -3.02 -2.82
N ILE A 181 -17.40 -2.47 -1.94
CA ILE A 181 -17.49 -1.06 -1.50
C ILE A 181 -17.23 -0.03 -2.62
N VAL A 182 -16.59 -0.46 -3.72
CA VAL A 182 -16.21 0.37 -4.86
C VAL A 182 -16.95 0.02 -6.17
N ASP A 183 -17.92 -0.90 -6.14
CA ASP A 183 -18.60 -1.38 -7.36
C ASP A 183 -19.51 -0.31 -8.01
N ASP A 184 -19.94 0.67 -7.23
CA ASP A 184 -20.81 1.80 -7.62
C ASP A 184 -20.03 3.10 -7.88
N VAL A 185 -18.69 3.08 -7.84
CA VAL A 185 -17.86 4.29 -7.95
C VAL A 185 -17.74 4.73 -9.42
N ASP A 186 -18.10 5.97 -9.70
CA ASP A 186 -17.94 6.59 -11.02
C ASP A 186 -16.53 7.17 -11.20
N ASN A 187 -15.96 7.75 -10.14
CA ASN A 187 -14.67 8.44 -10.14
C ASN A 187 -13.80 7.95 -8.99
N PHE A 188 -12.65 7.36 -9.28
CA PHE A 188 -11.66 6.97 -8.29
C PHE A 188 -10.37 7.79 -8.47
N VAL A 189 -9.93 8.48 -7.42
CA VAL A 189 -8.65 9.19 -7.41
C VAL A 189 -7.82 8.78 -6.21
N SER A 190 -6.58 8.41 -6.49
CA SER A 190 -5.55 8.17 -5.47
C SER A 190 -4.42 9.17 -5.65
N SER A 191 -3.56 9.30 -4.65
CA SER A 191 -2.35 10.08 -4.77
C SER A 191 -1.19 9.51 -3.98
N HIS A 192 -0.01 10.11 -4.16
CA HIS A 192 1.16 9.80 -3.35
C HIS A 192 2.00 11.06 -3.12
N ILE A 193 2.54 11.20 -1.91
CA ILE A 193 3.43 12.29 -1.53
C ILE A 193 4.87 11.97 -1.93
N GLY A 194 5.57 12.96 -2.45
CA GLY A 194 6.93 12.86 -2.92
C GLY A 194 7.05 12.05 -4.20
N THR A 195 7.93 11.05 -4.18
CA THR A 195 8.49 10.32 -5.33
C THR A 195 9.46 11.21 -6.11
N ASN A 196 9.13 11.59 -7.33
CA ASN A 196 9.89 12.52 -8.16
C ASN A 196 9.46 13.98 -8.00
N CYS A 197 8.39 14.26 -7.24
CA CYS A 197 7.84 15.60 -7.04
C CYS A 197 8.45 16.28 -5.80
N ARG A 198 9.07 17.45 -6.00
CA ARG A 198 9.47 18.37 -4.94
C ARG A 198 8.34 19.35 -4.60
N LEU A 199 8.51 20.14 -3.53
CA LEU A 199 7.54 21.15 -3.13
C LEU A 199 7.14 22.06 -4.30
N GLY A 200 5.82 22.26 -4.46
CA GLY A 200 5.17 23.01 -5.52
C GLY A 200 5.16 22.31 -6.89
N GLU A 201 5.53 21.03 -6.96
CA GLU A 201 5.44 20.21 -8.18
C GLU A 201 4.31 19.17 -8.02
N ILE A 202 3.42 19.09 -9.02
CA ILE A 202 2.42 18.02 -9.12
C ILE A 202 2.77 17.11 -10.29
N GLY A 203 2.77 15.80 -10.08
CA GLY A 203 2.93 14.80 -11.13
C GLY A 203 1.60 14.14 -11.46
N ILE A 204 1.08 14.28 -12.69
CA ILE A 204 -0.12 13.56 -13.13
C ILE A 204 0.28 12.27 -13.82
N CYS A 205 -0.18 11.13 -13.30
CA CYS A 205 0.14 9.82 -13.82
C CYS A 205 -0.93 9.38 -14.83
N PHE A 206 -0.58 9.38 -16.11
CA PHE A 206 -1.47 8.95 -17.20
C PHE A 206 -1.40 7.43 -17.39
N ARG A 207 -0.19 6.88 -17.25
CA ARG A 207 0.13 5.46 -17.36
C ARG A 207 1.35 5.17 -16.49
N GLY A 208 1.62 3.89 -16.26
CA GLY A 208 2.79 3.46 -15.49
C GLY A 208 2.40 2.49 -14.39
N PHE A 209 3.22 2.42 -13.35
CA PHE A 209 3.27 1.33 -12.37
C PHE A 209 3.45 -0.05 -13.01
N LEU A 210 4.40 -0.79 -12.46
CA LEU A 210 4.66 -2.15 -12.87
C LEU A 210 3.64 -3.06 -12.16
N ALA A 211 3.04 -3.97 -12.91
CA ALA A 211 2.35 -5.11 -12.32
C ALA A 211 3.37 -5.92 -11.49
N THR A 212 2.96 -6.41 -10.32
CA THR A 212 3.87 -7.15 -9.42
C THR A 212 3.15 -8.31 -8.75
N THR A 213 3.92 -9.36 -8.46
CA THR A 213 3.49 -10.47 -7.61
C THR A 213 4.56 -10.73 -6.56
N LYS A 214 4.16 -10.74 -5.29
CA LYS A 214 5.01 -11.10 -4.16
C LYS A 214 4.71 -12.54 -3.75
N ILE A 215 5.76 -13.35 -3.59
CA ILE A 215 5.63 -14.78 -3.36
C ILE A 215 6.61 -15.22 -2.27
N ASP A 216 6.07 -15.87 -1.24
CA ASP A 216 6.85 -16.63 -0.27
C ASP A 216 6.93 -18.08 -0.73
N ILE A 217 8.15 -18.61 -0.74
CA ILE A 217 8.48 -19.95 -1.23
C ILE A 217 9.05 -20.75 -0.08
N HIS A 218 8.39 -21.85 0.27
CA HIS A 218 8.79 -22.72 1.37
C HIS A 218 9.34 -24.03 0.82
N PHE A 219 10.58 -24.35 1.19
CA PHE A 219 11.23 -25.60 0.84
C PHE A 219 11.25 -26.53 2.04
N GLU A 220 10.83 -27.78 1.86
CA GLU A 220 10.79 -28.82 2.89
C GLU A 220 11.55 -30.06 2.42
N GLY A 221 12.70 -30.31 3.05
CA GLY A 221 13.52 -31.49 2.87
C GLY A 221 13.51 -32.38 4.11
N THR A 222 14.58 -33.16 4.28
CA THR A 222 14.70 -34.17 5.34
C THR A 222 15.97 -33.90 6.14
N PRO A 223 15.88 -33.74 7.48
CA PRO A 223 17.06 -33.51 8.30
C PRO A 223 17.89 -34.78 8.42
N ALA A 224 19.20 -34.62 8.49
CA ALA A 224 20.14 -35.69 8.78
C ALA A 224 21.40 -35.14 9.45
N HIS A 225 22.17 -36.00 10.11
CA HIS A 225 23.49 -35.60 10.58
C HIS A 225 24.46 -35.51 9.40
N ALA A 226 25.07 -34.35 9.19
CA ALA A 226 25.91 -34.07 8.02
C ALA A 226 27.11 -35.03 7.87
N GLY A 227 27.69 -35.49 9.00
CA GLY A 227 28.76 -36.49 9.01
C GLY A 227 28.28 -37.95 9.05
N SER A 228 27.47 -38.33 10.04
CA SER A 228 27.14 -39.73 10.31
C SER A 228 26.19 -40.39 9.32
N ASN A 229 25.28 -39.66 8.67
CA ASN A 229 24.30 -40.22 7.72
C ASN A 229 23.94 -39.21 6.61
N PRO A 230 24.90 -38.64 5.87
CA PRO A 230 24.65 -37.59 4.89
C PRO A 230 23.65 -38.01 3.80
N GLU A 231 23.66 -39.27 3.38
CA GLU A 231 22.82 -39.83 2.32
C GLU A 231 21.32 -39.84 2.63
N LYS A 232 20.96 -39.74 3.93
CA LYS A 232 19.57 -39.71 4.39
C LYS A 232 18.94 -38.31 4.36
N GLY A 233 19.75 -37.26 4.17
CA GLY A 233 19.28 -35.88 4.18
C GLY A 233 18.80 -35.39 2.81
N ARG A 234 17.91 -34.40 2.81
CA ARG A 234 17.51 -33.62 1.64
C ARG A 234 17.59 -32.15 1.99
N SER A 235 18.51 -31.43 1.37
CA SER A 235 18.87 -30.08 1.79
C SER A 235 17.98 -29.02 1.14
N ALA A 236 17.02 -28.51 1.90
CA ALA A 236 16.19 -27.37 1.51
C ALA A 236 17.02 -26.10 1.30
N LEU A 237 18.10 -25.91 2.08
CA LEU A 237 19.07 -24.81 1.88
C LEU A 237 19.64 -24.86 0.46
N LEU A 238 20.14 -26.01 0.02
CA LEU A 238 20.80 -26.12 -1.29
C LEU A 238 19.79 -25.94 -2.43
N ALA A 239 18.59 -26.51 -2.29
CA ALA A 239 17.50 -26.28 -3.25
C ALA A 239 17.13 -24.79 -3.38
N ALA A 240 17.02 -24.08 -2.25
CA ALA A 240 16.74 -22.65 -2.23
C ALA A 240 17.91 -21.83 -2.82
N CYS A 241 19.16 -22.14 -2.49
CA CYS A 241 20.33 -21.44 -3.06
C CYS A 241 20.42 -21.62 -4.59
N SER A 242 20.24 -22.85 -5.09
CA SER A 242 20.20 -23.12 -6.53
C SER A 242 19.06 -22.37 -7.22
N SER A 243 17.88 -22.35 -6.59
CA SER A 243 16.74 -21.58 -7.09
C SER A 243 17.07 -20.09 -7.15
N ALA A 244 17.60 -19.49 -6.08
CA ALA A 244 17.94 -18.07 -6.04
C ALA A 244 18.94 -17.67 -7.14
N THR A 245 19.97 -18.50 -7.39
CA THR A 245 20.92 -18.26 -8.49
C THR A 245 20.23 -18.34 -9.85
N MET A 246 19.39 -19.34 -10.09
CA MET A 246 18.71 -19.52 -11.38
C MET A 246 17.62 -18.47 -11.65
N LEU A 247 16.92 -18.00 -10.60
CA LEU A 247 15.90 -16.95 -10.71
C LEU A 247 16.45 -15.65 -11.30
N ALA A 248 17.68 -15.28 -10.95
CA ALA A 248 18.37 -14.13 -11.55
C ALA A 248 18.59 -14.29 -13.07
N GLY A 249 18.63 -15.54 -13.56
CA GLY A 249 18.82 -15.91 -14.96
C GLY A 249 17.54 -16.07 -15.78
N ILE A 250 16.35 -15.75 -15.24
CA ILE A 250 15.10 -15.79 -16.02
C ILE A 250 15.28 -14.93 -17.29
N PRO A 251 14.98 -15.46 -18.50
CA PRO A 251 15.04 -14.66 -19.72
C PRO A 251 14.13 -13.43 -19.63
N ARG A 252 14.57 -12.30 -20.18
CA ARG A 252 13.72 -11.11 -20.24
C ARG A 252 12.68 -11.28 -21.37
N SER A 253 11.50 -10.68 -21.23
CA SER A 253 10.48 -10.68 -22.27
C SER A 253 10.72 -9.54 -23.27
N SER A 254 10.51 -9.79 -24.57
CA SER A 254 10.48 -8.73 -25.59
C SER A 254 9.18 -7.91 -25.56
N GLU A 255 8.16 -8.39 -24.85
CA GLU A 255 6.85 -7.73 -24.75
C GLU A 255 6.79 -6.67 -23.65
N GLY A 256 7.86 -6.51 -22.86
CA GLY A 256 7.93 -5.46 -21.84
C GLY A 256 9.06 -5.62 -20.84
N ASP A 257 9.25 -4.57 -20.03
CA ASP A 257 10.22 -4.55 -18.94
C ASP A 257 9.87 -5.61 -17.89
N THR A 258 10.87 -6.32 -17.40
CA THR A 258 10.73 -7.33 -16.33
C THR A 258 11.69 -7.05 -15.19
N ARG A 259 11.30 -7.37 -13.96
CA ARG A 259 12.16 -7.40 -12.77
C ARG A 259 11.90 -8.67 -11.98
N ILE A 260 12.92 -9.13 -11.28
CA ILE A 260 12.80 -10.14 -10.22
C ILE A 260 13.76 -9.75 -9.10
N SER A 261 13.32 -9.90 -7.86
CA SER A 261 14.13 -9.70 -6.68
C SER A 261 13.96 -10.88 -5.73
N ILE A 262 15.07 -11.32 -5.12
CA ILE A 262 15.06 -12.25 -4.00
C ILE A 262 15.42 -11.40 -2.77
N GLY A 263 14.40 -10.95 -2.05
CA GLY A 263 14.58 -9.99 -0.95
C GLY A 263 15.09 -10.65 0.33
N ARG A 264 14.76 -11.93 0.55
CA ARG A 264 15.13 -12.66 1.76
C ARG A 264 15.27 -14.15 1.50
N LEU A 265 16.27 -14.77 2.11
CA LEU A 265 16.44 -16.23 2.17
C LEU A 265 16.91 -16.62 3.57
N VAL A 266 16.15 -17.48 4.24
CA VAL A 266 16.47 -17.99 5.59
C VAL A 266 16.40 -19.51 5.56
N ALA A 267 17.44 -20.18 6.06
CA ALA A 267 17.52 -21.64 6.02
C ALA A 267 18.47 -22.22 7.08
N GLY A 268 18.16 -23.44 7.53
CA GLY A 268 18.99 -24.21 8.45
C GLY A 268 18.81 -23.86 9.93
N SER A 269 19.32 -24.75 10.79
CA SER A 269 19.18 -24.67 12.25
C SER A 269 20.49 -24.95 13.00
N GLY A 270 21.51 -25.50 12.34
CA GLY A 270 22.78 -25.83 12.96
C GLY A 270 23.83 -26.31 11.95
N ARG A 271 25.11 -26.21 12.32
CA ARG A 271 26.25 -26.48 11.41
C ARG A 271 26.34 -27.95 10.98
N ASN A 272 25.98 -28.89 11.87
CA ASN A 272 26.12 -30.34 11.67
C ASN A 272 24.81 -31.04 11.25
N VAL A 273 23.76 -30.28 10.94
CA VAL A 273 22.45 -30.79 10.54
C VAL A 273 22.19 -30.40 9.08
N VAL A 274 21.79 -31.35 8.26
CA VAL A 274 21.31 -31.08 6.89
C VAL A 274 20.06 -30.19 6.99
N PRO A 275 20.06 -28.96 6.42
CA PRO A 275 18.94 -28.04 6.53
C PRO A 275 17.66 -28.60 5.87
N ALA A 276 16.66 -28.93 6.69
CA ALA A 276 15.39 -29.45 6.20
C ALA A 276 14.38 -28.36 5.81
N HIS A 277 14.60 -27.11 6.20
CA HIS A 277 13.69 -26.01 5.93
C HIS A 277 14.43 -24.80 5.38
N ALA A 278 13.83 -24.17 4.37
CA ALA A 278 14.22 -22.85 3.86
C ALA A 278 12.99 -22.06 3.46
N VAL A 279 13.02 -20.75 3.68
CA VAL A 279 12.01 -19.81 3.20
C VAL A 279 12.71 -18.76 2.34
N MET A 280 12.16 -18.52 1.15
CA MET A 280 12.63 -17.50 0.22
C MET A 280 11.48 -16.55 -0.12
N GLN A 281 11.71 -15.25 0.05
CA GLN A 281 10.74 -14.21 -0.30
C GLN A 281 11.18 -13.54 -1.59
N ILE A 282 10.34 -13.61 -2.62
CA ILE A 282 10.62 -13.05 -3.94
C ILE A 282 9.53 -12.06 -4.36
N GLU A 283 9.90 -11.15 -5.25
CA GLU A 283 8.92 -10.39 -6.02
C GLU A 283 9.27 -10.39 -7.51
N THR A 284 8.26 -10.44 -8.36
CA THR A 284 8.37 -10.21 -9.79
C THR A 284 7.71 -8.88 -10.15
N ARG A 285 8.20 -8.22 -11.20
CA ARG A 285 7.50 -7.09 -11.82
C ARG A 285 7.50 -7.20 -13.34
N GLY A 286 6.45 -6.66 -13.95
CA GLY A 286 6.31 -6.53 -15.40
C GLY A 286 5.67 -5.19 -15.78
N SER A 287 6.08 -4.60 -16.91
CA SER A 287 5.40 -3.40 -17.44
C SER A 287 3.98 -3.67 -17.96
N THR A 288 3.59 -4.94 -18.03
CA THR A 288 2.21 -5.39 -18.23
C THR A 288 1.94 -6.58 -17.32
N GLU A 289 0.66 -6.89 -17.09
CA GLU A 289 0.25 -8.05 -16.30
C GLU A 289 0.71 -9.37 -16.96
N ALA A 290 0.62 -9.48 -18.29
CA ALA A 290 1.11 -10.64 -19.03
C ALA A 290 2.61 -10.86 -18.85
N VAL A 291 3.40 -9.77 -18.88
CA VAL A 291 4.86 -9.82 -18.68
C VAL A 291 5.22 -10.17 -17.23
N ASN A 292 4.46 -9.70 -16.24
CA ASN A 292 4.63 -10.13 -14.85
C ASN A 292 4.28 -11.62 -14.67
N ASN A 293 3.17 -12.09 -15.26
CA ASN A 293 2.76 -13.49 -15.21
C ASN A 293 3.78 -14.42 -15.87
N TYR A 294 4.39 -13.98 -16.97
CA TYR A 294 5.53 -14.69 -17.58
C TYR A 294 6.66 -14.92 -16.57
N MET A 295 7.03 -13.88 -15.80
CA MET A 295 8.07 -13.97 -14.78
C MET A 295 7.69 -14.94 -13.65
N VAL A 296 6.44 -14.87 -13.16
CA VAL A 296 5.91 -15.76 -12.12
C VAL A 296 5.99 -17.23 -12.56
N GLU A 297 5.50 -17.53 -13.75
CA GLU A 297 5.47 -18.91 -14.27
C GLU A 297 6.87 -19.43 -14.60
N TYR A 298 7.81 -18.56 -14.99
CA TYR A 298 9.22 -18.95 -15.10
C TYR A 298 9.86 -19.22 -13.74
N ALA A 299 9.57 -18.39 -12.74
CA ALA A 299 10.09 -18.54 -11.38
C ALA A 299 9.62 -19.87 -10.76
N LYS A 300 8.33 -20.18 -10.86
CA LYS A 300 7.77 -21.46 -10.38
C LYS A 300 8.45 -22.66 -11.03
N ARG A 301 8.60 -22.68 -12.36
CA ARG A 301 9.28 -23.76 -13.08
C ARG A 301 10.72 -23.99 -12.61
N ILE A 302 11.48 -22.91 -12.42
CA ILE A 302 12.87 -23.00 -11.91
C ILE A 302 12.88 -23.61 -10.51
N VAL A 303 12.01 -23.12 -9.64
CA VAL A 303 11.94 -23.54 -8.24
C VAL A 303 11.49 -25.00 -8.12
N GLU A 304 10.46 -25.40 -8.87
CA GLU A 304 9.97 -26.79 -8.93
C GLU A 304 11.02 -27.76 -9.51
N GLY A 305 11.74 -27.34 -10.57
CA GLY A 305 12.82 -28.14 -11.14
C GLY A 305 13.99 -28.35 -10.17
N ASN A 306 14.36 -27.31 -9.42
CA ASN A 306 15.36 -27.42 -8.35
C ASN A 306 14.85 -28.26 -7.19
N ALA A 307 13.59 -28.08 -6.77
CA ALA A 307 12.99 -28.89 -5.73
C ALA A 307 13.04 -30.39 -6.09
N HIS A 308 12.73 -30.74 -7.34
CA HIS A 308 12.86 -32.09 -7.86
C HIS A 308 14.31 -32.59 -7.86
N SER A 309 15.27 -31.76 -8.30
CA SER A 309 16.70 -32.13 -8.37
C SER A 309 17.31 -32.45 -7.00
N TYR A 310 16.83 -31.79 -5.96
CA TYR A 310 17.28 -31.98 -4.58
C TYR A 310 16.39 -32.91 -3.76
N ASP A 311 15.33 -33.47 -4.36
CA ASP A 311 14.33 -34.33 -3.71
C ASP A 311 13.75 -33.67 -2.44
N VAL A 312 13.31 -32.41 -2.59
CA VAL A 312 12.60 -31.62 -1.57
C VAL A 312 11.21 -31.24 -2.07
N LYS A 313 10.29 -30.99 -1.15
CA LYS A 313 8.98 -30.42 -1.46
C LYS A 313 9.07 -28.90 -1.51
N VAL A 314 8.18 -28.28 -2.27
CA VAL A 314 8.05 -26.83 -2.32
C VAL A 314 6.58 -26.41 -2.32
N THR A 315 6.27 -25.31 -1.62
CA THR A 315 4.98 -24.63 -1.69
C THR A 315 5.18 -23.16 -1.97
N PHE A 316 4.22 -22.56 -2.67
CA PHE A 316 4.22 -21.14 -3.03
C PHE A 316 3.02 -20.47 -2.37
N GLU A 317 3.25 -19.35 -1.70
CA GLU A 317 2.22 -18.50 -1.13
C GLU A 317 2.27 -17.14 -1.81
N LYS A 318 1.16 -16.72 -2.43
CA LYS A 318 1.03 -15.36 -2.96
C LYS A 318 0.72 -14.42 -1.80
N VAL A 319 1.64 -13.52 -1.52
CA VAL A 319 1.58 -12.63 -0.33
C VAL A 319 1.32 -11.17 -0.68
N GLY A 320 1.14 -10.83 -1.96
CA GLY A 320 0.79 -9.50 -2.43
C GLY A 320 0.74 -9.40 -3.95
N GLU A 321 0.00 -8.41 -4.47
CA GLU A 321 -0.08 -8.10 -5.89
C GLU A 321 -0.51 -6.65 -6.18
N ALA A 322 -0.06 -6.15 -7.34
CA ALA A 322 -0.65 -4.98 -7.98
C ALA A 322 -0.66 -5.18 -9.50
N THR A 323 -1.47 -4.39 -10.21
CA THR A 323 -1.52 -4.37 -11.67
C THR A 323 -0.98 -3.03 -12.20
N THR A 324 -1.01 -2.83 -13.51
CA THR A 324 -0.57 -1.57 -14.14
C THR A 324 -1.60 -0.46 -13.95
N LEU A 325 -1.14 0.79 -13.84
CA LEU A 325 -2.02 1.95 -13.89
C LEU A 325 -2.60 2.13 -15.29
N VAL A 326 -3.93 2.22 -15.35
CA VAL A 326 -4.66 2.60 -16.55
C VAL A 326 -5.59 3.74 -16.17
N ALA A 327 -5.10 4.97 -16.27
CA ALA A 327 -5.86 6.16 -15.95
C ALA A 327 -6.82 6.55 -17.08
N ASP A 328 -7.90 7.25 -16.71
CA ASP A 328 -8.86 7.84 -17.65
C ASP A 328 -8.32 9.18 -18.17
N GLU A 329 -8.33 9.35 -19.49
CA GLU A 329 -7.77 10.53 -20.16
C GLU A 329 -8.45 11.82 -19.66
N LYS A 330 -9.79 11.84 -19.64
CA LYS A 330 -10.54 13.02 -19.22
C LYS A 330 -10.27 13.38 -17.76
N LEU A 331 -10.23 12.38 -16.89
CA LEU A 331 -9.98 12.58 -15.47
C LEU A 331 -8.54 13.08 -15.22
N THR A 332 -7.55 12.58 -15.96
CA THR A 332 -6.17 13.09 -15.88
C THR A 332 -6.01 14.52 -16.43
N GLU A 333 -6.75 14.89 -17.48
CA GLU A 333 -6.82 16.29 -17.94
C GLU A 333 -7.44 17.18 -16.87
N ASP A 334 -8.51 16.73 -16.22
CA ASP A 334 -9.18 17.48 -15.16
C ASP A 334 -8.26 17.71 -13.96
N LEU A 335 -7.50 16.70 -13.53
CA LEU A 335 -6.47 16.84 -12.50
C LEU A 335 -5.35 17.81 -12.93
N THR A 336 -4.93 17.76 -14.20
CA THR A 336 -3.92 18.69 -14.74
C THR A 336 -4.40 20.14 -14.68
N ASP A 337 -5.66 20.39 -15.07
CA ASP A 337 -6.26 21.72 -15.05
C ASP A 337 -6.46 22.25 -13.63
N ILE A 338 -6.82 21.37 -12.69
CA ILE A 338 -6.90 21.71 -11.26
C ILE A 338 -5.52 22.13 -10.75
N ALA A 339 -4.49 21.30 -10.96
CA ALA A 339 -3.14 21.55 -10.49
C ALA A 339 -2.61 22.92 -10.96
N LYS A 340 -2.85 23.27 -12.23
CA LYS A 340 -2.43 24.56 -12.82
C LYS A 340 -3.10 25.80 -12.22
N ARG A 341 -4.23 25.64 -11.53
CA ARG A 341 -4.98 26.75 -10.92
C ARG A 341 -4.60 27.00 -9.45
N ILE A 342 -3.91 26.05 -8.82
CA ILE A 342 -3.49 26.17 -7.42
C ILE A 342 -2.31 27.16 -7.34
N PRO A 343 -2.42 28.31 -6.65
CA PRO A 343 -1.45 29.40 -6.77
C PRO A 343 -0.01 29.07 -6.38
N PHE A 344 0.18 28.09 -5.48
CA PHE A 344 1.50 27.69 -4.99
C PHE A 344 2.09 26.47 -5.71
N ILE A 345 1.39 25.92 -6.71
CA ILE A 345 1.93 24.92 -7.63
C ILE A 345 2.61 25.63 -8.79
N HIS A 346 3.91 25.40 -8.96
CA HIS A 346 4.74 26.03 -10.00
C HIS A 346 5.09 25.10 -11.16
N SER A 347 5.02 23.78 -10.96
CA SER A 347 5.19 22.77 -12.02
C SER A 347 4.07 21.74 -12.01
N VAL A 348 3.62 21.35 -13.20
CA VAL A 348 2.69 20.23 -13.39
C VAL A 348 3.27 19.34 -14.48
N ASP A 349 3.77 18.18 -14.08
CA ASP A 349 4.49 17.25 -14.94
C ASP A 349 3.62 16.03 -15.29
N ARG A 350 3.78 15.56 -16.53
CA ARG A 350 3.14 14.34 -17.02
C ARG A 350 4.05 13.13 -16.80
N TYR A 351 3.51 12.10 -16.17
CA TYR A 351 4.19 10.82 -15.95
C TYR A 351 3.47 9.69 -16.72
N ASP A 352 4.21 9.02 -17.60
CA ASP A 352 3.74 7.87 -18.39
C ASP A 352 4.50 6.57 -18.06
N ASP A 353 5.56 6.64 -17.25
CA ASP A 353 6.48 5.52 -16.98
C ASP A 353 6.98 5.50 -15.53
N VAL A 354 6.06 5.49 -14.58
CA VAL A 354 6.40 5.37 -13.15
C VAL A 354 6.98 3.98 -12.87
N LYS A 355 8.25 3.91 -12.44
CA LYS A 355 9.00 2.65 -12.24
C LYS A 355 8.75 1.93 -10.90
N GLY A 356 7.70 2.29 -10.17
CA GLY A 356 7.25 1.66 -8.93
C GLY A 356 6.11 0.65 -9.15
N SER A 357 5.52 0.17 -8.06
CA SER A 357 4.27 -0.60 -8.04
C SER A 357 3.44 -0.06 -6.87
N GLU A 358 2.13 -0.02 -7.03
CA GLU A 358 1.20 0.58 -6.08
C GLU A 358 -0.13 -0.17 -6.22
N ASP A 359 -0.69 -0.62 -5.09
CA ASP A 359 -1.84 -1.52 -5.10
C ASP A 359 -3.19 -0.82 -5.31
N CYS A 360 -3.27 0.51 -5.22
CA CYS A 360 -4.48 1.25 -5.62
C CYS A 360 -4.93 0.94 -7.06
N THR A 361 -4.01 0.45 -7.91
CA THR A 361 -4.29 -0.07 -9.26
C THR A 361 -5.30 -1.22 -9.25
N MET A 362 -5.38 -2.01 -8.17
CA MET A 362 -6.35 -3.10 -8.00
C MET A 362 -7.75 -2.55 -7.76
N ILE A 363 -7.89 -1.52 -6.92
CA ILE A 363 -9.16 -0.79 -6.72
C ILE A 363 -9.58 -0.15 -8.04
N GLY A 364 -8.66 0.56 -8.70
CA GLY A 364 -8.93 1.19 -9.98
C GLY A 364 -9.35 0.20 -11.07
N ARG A 365 -8.74 -0.99 -11.13
CA ARG A 365 -9.17 -2.07 -12.04
C ARG A 365 -10.61 -2.51 -11.77
N LYS A 366 -11.00 -2.66 -10.51
CA LYS A 366 -12.37 -3.03 -10.11
C LYS A 366 -13.38 -1.94 -10.48
N VAL A 367 -13.07 -0.68 -10.17
CA VAL A 367 -13.89 0.49 -10.55
C VAL A 367 -14.10 0.54 -12.07
N ARG A 368 -13.01 0.39 -12.85
CA ARG A 368 -13.08 0.38 -14.31
C ARG A 368 -13.86 -0.82 -14.87
N SER A 369 -13.81 -1.97 -14.20
CA SER A 369 -14.61 -3.13 -14.62
C SER A 369 -16.13 -2.90 -14.49
N HIS A 370 -16.54 -1.92 -13.69
CA HIS A 370 -17.93 -1.48 -13.55
C HIS A 370 -18.25 -0.20 -14.35
N GLY A 371 -17.33 0.28 -15.18
CA GLY A 371 -17.52 1.46 -16.03
C GLY A 371 -17.09 2.79 -15.41
N GLY A 372 -16.55 2.79 -14.19
CA GLY A 372 -15.96 3.97 -13.56
C GLY A 372 -14.59 4.36 -14.12
N ARG A 373 -14.08 5.51 -13.67
CA ARG A 373 -12.83 6.13 -14.11
C ARG A 373 -11.79 6.14 -12.99
N MET A 374 -10.50 6.09 -13.34
CA MET A 374 -9.39 6.16 -12.39
C MET A 374 -8.44 7.31 -12.74
N GLY A 375 -7.95 8.03 -11.72
CA GLY A 375 -6.82 8.95 -11.84
C GLY A 375 -5.85 8.77 -10.68
N PHE A 376 -4.62 9.22 -10.90
CA PHE A 376 -3.57 9.20 -9.91
C PHE A 376 -2.68 10.42 -10.07
N PHE A 377 -2.35 11.09 -8.97
CA PHE A 377 -1.38 12.19 -8.97
C PHE A 377 -0.37 12.07 -7.84
N MET A 378 0.78 12.69 -8.01
CA MET A 378 1.83 12.81 -7.01
C MET A 378 1.94 14.27 -6.61
N PHE A 379 2.17 14.54 -5.33
CA PHE A 379 2.34 15.90 -4.81
C PHE A 379 3.63 16.03 -3.99
N GLY A 380 4.16 17.24 -3.91
CA GLY A 380 5.54 17.50 -3.58
C GLY A 380 5.95 17.28 -2.13
N CYS A 381 7.14 16.70 -1.92
CA CYS A 381 7.91 16.88 -0.70
C CYS A 381 9.42 16.84 -0.99
N ASN A 382 10.21 17.57 -0.21
CA ASN A 382 11.66 17.46 -0.23
C ASN A 382 12.08 16.29 0.67
N GLN A 383 12.61 15.24 0.05
CA GLN A 383 12.87 13.95 0.67
C GLN A 383 14.16 13.30 0.12
N ASN A 384 14.78 12.40 0.89
CA ASN A 384 16.08 11.77 0.58
C ASN A 384 15.99 10.39 -0.12
N GLY A 385 14.78 9.92 -0.32
CA GLY A 385 14.36 8.65 -0.88
C GLY A 385 13.29 8.02 0.02
N HIS A 386 12.23 7.47 -0.57
CA HIS A 386 11.29 6.59 0.12
C HIS A 386 12.02 5.38 0.73
N HIS A 387 11.50 4.89 1.85
CA HIS A 387 11.98 3.71 2.59
C HIS A 387 13.37 3.91 3.22
N ARG A 388 13.73 5.17 3.49
CA ARG A 388 14.94 5.52 4.23
C ARG A 388 14.58 6.07 5.61
N GLY A 389 15.43 5.80 6.60
CA GLY A 389 15.25 6.32 7.96
C GLY A 389 15.33 7.84 8.07
N ASP A 390 15.74 8.55 7.02
CA ASP A 390 15.85 10.00 6.91
C ASP A 390 14.80 10.63 5.97
N PHE A 391 13.72 9.90 5.65
CA PHE A 391 12.58 10.40 4.86
C PHE A 391 11.80 11.47 5.65
N SER A 392 11.44 12.58 4.99
CA SER A 392 10.83 13.76 5.64
C SER A 392 9.71 14.37 4.80
N ILE A 393 8.73 14.98 5.47
CA ILE A 393 7.63 15.72 4.84
C ILE A 393 7.49 17.10 5.48
N GLN A 394 7.60 18.15 4.66
CA GLN A 394 7.42 19.53 5.12
C GLN A 394 5.93 19.81 5.37
N ASP A 395 5.47 19.46 6.57
CA ASP A 395 4.08 19.51 7.06
C ASP A 395 3.21 20.63 6.50
N GLU A 396 3.66 21.88 6.60
CA GLU A 396 2.88 23.08 6.28
C GLU A 396 2.92 23.44 4.79
N GLU A 397 3.76 22.78 4.00
CA GLU A 397 3.98 23.04 2.58
C GLU A 397 3.45 21.87 1.73
N SER A 398 3.81 20.63 2.06
CA SER A 398 3.41 19.44 1.30
C SER A 398 1.93 19.07 1.46
N LEU A 399 1.40 19.11 2.69
CA LEU A 399 0.02 18.64 2.94
C LEU A 399 -1.05 19.51 2.23
N PRO A 400 -0.91 20.85 2.17
CA PRO A 400 -1.80 21.70 1.38
C PRO A 400 -1.88 21.33 -0.11
N GLU A 401 -0.79 20.86 -0.74
CA GLU A 401 -0.79 20.47 -2.16
C GLU A 401 -1.76 19.32 -2.42
N GLY A 402 -1.66 18.25 -1.64
CA GLY A 402 -2.58 17.11 -1.73
C GLY A 402 -4.03 17.50 -1.39
N PHE A 403 -4.21 18.34 -0.35
CA PHE A 403 -5.53 18.82 0.06
C PHE A 403 -6.24 19.61 -1.04
N GLU A 404 -5.58 20.62 -1.62
CA GLU A 404 -6.17 21.45 -2.67
C GLU A 404 -6.51 20.63 -3.92
N MET A 405 -5.63 19.70 -4.32
CA MET A 405 -5.92 18.81 -5.45
C MET A 405 -7.21 18.03 -5.25
N PHE A 406 -7.39 17.40 -4.09
CA PHE A 406 -8.59 16.63 -3.79
C PHE A 406 -9.84 17.49 -3.60
N ALA A 407 -9.74 18.62 -2.87
CA ALA A 407 -10.88 19.50 -2.62
C ALA A 407 -11.41 20.12 -3.93
N GLN A 408 -10.52 20.63 -4.79
CA GLN A 408 -10.89 21.19 -6.09
C GLN A 408 -11.45 20.11 -7.04
N PHE A 409 -10.93 18.88 -6.97
CA PHE A 409 -11.48 17.75 -7.72
C PHE A 409 -12.91 17.41 -7.27
N LEU A 410 -13.18 17.39 -5.96
CA LEU A 410 -14.53 17.21 -5.44
C LEU A 410 -15.46 18.35 -5.83
N MET A 411 -15.01 19.61 -5.79
CA MET A 411 -15.82 20.73 -6.29
C MET A 411 -16.14 20.60 -7.78
N LYS A 412 -15.22 20.06 -8.58
CA LYS A 412 -15.46 19.84 -10.01
C LYS A 412 -16.49 18.74 -10.27
N GLU A 413 -16.30 17.55 -9.69
CA GLU A 413 -17.14 16.38 -9.98
C GLU A 413 -18.44 16.38 -9.17
N ASN A 414 -18.37 16.82 -7.91
CA ASN A 414 -19.47 16.78 -6.95
C ASN A 414 -20.01 18.16 -6.61
N GLY A 415 -19.45 19.27 -7.11
CA GLY A 415 -20.01 20.60 -6.86
C GLY A 415 -21.39 20.78 -7.48
N ARG A 416 -22.25 21.52 -6.78
CA ARG A 416 -23.52 21.98 -7.31
C ARG A 416 -23.27 23.10 -8.33
N GLU A 417 -24.03 23.08 -9.41
CA GLU A 417 -24.18 24.28 -10.22
C GLU A 417 -25.01 25.28 -9.40
N ALA A 418 -24.53 26.53 -9.35
CA ALA A 418 -25.11 27.60 -8.55
C ALA A 418 -26.52 28.00 -9.01
#